data_AF-A0A9E2V8Y0-F1
#
_entry.id   AF-A0A9E2V8Y0-F1
#
_cell.length_a   1.000
_cell.length_b   1.000
_cell.length_c   1.000
_cell.angle_alpha   90.00
_cell.angle_beta   90.00
_cell.angle_gamma   90.00
#
_symmetry.space_group_name_H-M   'P 1'
#
loop_
_entity.id
_entity.type
_entity.pdbx_description
1 polymer ?
#
loop_
_entity_poly.entity_id
_entity_poly.type
_entity_poly.pdbx_seq_one_letter_code
_entity_poly.pdbx_strand_id
1 'polypeptide(L)'
;HFATCNYGPHHLYGYTFIDELLNVHENLDPLETDGKASLVKRYQDTSAVVDSLGLCNWPLMGLKFNNYVPMVNSCLGTNYKADDLLSIGERIWNIERIFNMKAGFNMSHDTLPERFFKEPIPDGPAEGQISRVKEMLPEYYQLRGWSDQGEPLPEKLQALGLEE
;
A
#
# COMPACT_ATOMS: atom_id res chain seq x y z
N HIS A 1 -6.44 2.24 0.00
CA HIS A 1 -5.91 0.86 -0.05
C HIS A 1 -6.83 -0.10 -0.81
N PHE A 2 -8.16 -0.15 -0.54
CA PHE A 2 -9.05 -1.13 -1.19
C PHE A 2 -9.02 -1.12 -2.73
N ALA A 3 -8.99 0.07 -3.33
CA ALA A 3 -8.97 0.20 -4.79
C ALA A 3 -7.69 -0.37 -5.43
N THR A 4 -6.54 -0.29 -4.77
CA THR A 4 -5.23 -0.56 -5.38
C THR A 4 -4.56 -1.85 -4.90
N CYS A 5 -5.31 -2.70 -4.20
CA CYS A 5 -4.79 -3.96 -3.65
C CYS A 5 -4.66 -5.03 -4.75
N ASN A 6 -3.48 -5.64 -4.89
CA ASN A 6 -3.23 -6.68 -5.91
C ASN A 6 -4.09 -7.94 -5.75
N TYR A 7 -4.67 -8.16 -4.57
CA TYR A 7 -5.46 -9.35 -4.22
C TYR A 7 -6.98 -9.14 -4.35
N GLY A 8 -7.40 -7.94 -4.76
CA GLY A 8 -8.79 -7.47 -4.61
C GLY A 8 -9.02 -6.72 -3.30
N PRO A 9 -10.26 -6.29 -3.01
CA PRO A 9 -10.55 -5.38 -1.88
C PRO A 9 -10.32 -6.08 -0.54
N HIS A 10 -9.11 -5.92 0.00
CA HIS A 10 -8.65 -6.56 1.22
C HIS A 10 -7.92 -5.56 2.12
N HIS A 11 -8.29 -5.53 3.40
CA HIS A 11 -7.81 -4.50 4.33
C HIS A 11 -6.40 -4.78 4.88
N LEU A 12 -6.01 -6.06 5.04
CA LEU A 12 -4.71 -6.41 5.65
C LEU A 12 -3.49 -6.00 4.82
N TYR A 13 -3.62 -5.87 3.50
CA TYR A 13 -2.52 -5.53 2.59
C TYR A 13 -2.28 -4.02 2.45
N GLY A 14 -2.98 -3.20 3.22
CA GLY A 14 -2.83 -1.76 3.23
C GLY A 14 -3.51 -1.21 4.46
N TYR A 15 -3.05 -1.67 5.63
CA TYR A 15 -3.75 -1.59 6.91
C TYR A 15 -3.69 -0.17 7.52
N THR A 16 -4.16 0.81 6.76
CA THR A 16 -3.99 2.25 7.03
C THR A 16 -4.73 2.73 8.27
N PHE A 17 -5.77 2.02 8.73
CA PHE A 17 -6.52 2.35 9.95
C PHE A 17 -5.64 2.46 11.21
N ILE A 18 -4.46 1.82 11.22
CA ILE A 18 -3.46 1.93 12.29
C ILE A 18 -3.06 3.38 12.54
N ASP A 19 -2.90 4.17 11.47
CA ASP A 19 -2.50 5.58 11.54
C ASP A 19 -3.68 6.53 11.29
N GLU A 20 -4.76 6.07 10.66
CA GLU A 20 -5.94 6.92 10.38
C GLU A 20 -6.98 6.96 11.52
N LEU A 21 -7.03 5.91 12.36
CA LEU A 21 -8.01 5.81 13.45
C LEU A 21 -7.35 5.58 14.80
N LEU A 22 -6.30 4.74 14.84
CA LEU A 22 -5.65 4.38 16.10
C LEU A 22 -4.46 5.27 16.45
N ASN A 23 -3.98 6.08 15.51
CA ASN A 23 -2.88 7.02 15.68
C ASN A 23 -1.62 6.39 16.28
N VAL A 24 -1.26 5.18 15.84
CA VAL A 24 -0.17 4.40 16.45
C VAL A 24 1.20 4.96 16.08
N HIS A 25 1.45 5.23 14.79
CA HIS A 25 2.75 5.76 14.33
C HIS A 25 2.68 7.21 13.90
N GLU A 26 1.58 7.55 13.22
CA GLU A 26 1.26 8.88 12.71
C GLU A 26 -0.20 9.20 13.04
N ASN A 27 -0.56 10.48 13.11
CA ASN A 27 -1.94 10.93 13.30
C ASN A 27 -2.41 11.58 12.00
N LEU A 28 -3.19 10.84 11.21
CA LEU A 28 -3.70 11.27 9.92
C LEU A 28 -5.22 11.33 9.94
N ASP A 29 -5.79 12.50 9.65
CA ASP A 29 -7.24 12.67 9.62
C ASP A 29 -7.89 11.72 8.60
N PRO A 30 -8.80 10.81 9.00
CA PRO A 30 -9.44 9.86 8.08
C PRO A 30 -10.36 10.52 7.05
N LEU A 31 -10.71 11.80 7.23
CA LEU A 31 -11.61 12.55 6.34
C LEU A 31 -10.85 13.34 5.25
N GLU A 32 -9.52 13.46 5.37
CA GLU A 32 -8.67 14.17 4.42
C GLU A 32 -7.92 13.25 3.47
N THR A 33 -7.50 13.78 2.34
CA THR A 33 -6.78 13.03 1.29
C THR A 33 -5.26 13.16 1.37
N ASP A 34 -4.76 14.20 2.05
CA ASP A 34 -3.33 14.49 2.11
C ASP A 34 -2.54 13.38 2.84
N GLY A 35 -1.39 13.01 2.30
CA GLY A 35 -0.52 11.94 2.84
C GLY A 35 -1.08 10.52 2.73
N LYS A 36 -2.30 10.31 2.22
CA LYS A 36 -2.93 8.98 2.18
C LYS A 36 -2.31 8.06 1.13
N ALA A 37 -1.89 8.60 -0.01
CA ALA A 37 -1.27 7.80 -1.07
C ALA A 37 0.07 7.20 -0.60
N SER A 38 0.91 8.02 0.05
CA SER A 38 2.19 7.57 0.62
C SER A 38 1.99 6.58 1.77
N LEU A 39 0.99 6.81 2.63
CA LEU A 39 0.59 5.88 3.68
C LEU A 39 0.24 4.50 3.11
N VAL A 40 -0.63 4.46 2.11
CA VAL A 40 -1.07 3.22 1.47
C VAL A 40 0.13 2.48 0.85
N LYS A 41 1.00 3.17 0.11
CA LYS A 41 2.22 2.57 -0.45
C LYS A 41 3.09 1.96 0.65
N ARG A 42 3.38 2.72 1.71
CA ARG A 42 4.21 2.29 2.85
C ARG A 42 3.68 1.02 3.50
N TYR A 43 2.37 0.96 3.78
CA TYR A 43 1.77 -0.23 4.37
C TYR A 43 1.76 -1.43 3.42
N GLN A 44 1.49 -1.22 2.14
CA GLN A 44 1.55 -2.30 1.14
C GLN A 44 2.94 -2.92 1.04
N ASP A 45 3.98 -2.09 1.01
CA ASP A 45 5.38 -2.56 0.95
C ASP A 45 5.77 -3.25 2.27
N THR A 46 5.35 -2.70 3.40
CA THR A 46 5.56 -3.30 4.73
C THR A 46 4.88 -4.67 4.84
N SER A 47 3.61 -4.77 4.45
CA SER A 47 2.83 -6.00 4.50
C SER A 47 3.44 -7.06 3.59
N ALA A 48 3.91 -6.69 2.40
CA ALA A 48 4.60 -7.63 1.51
C ALA A 48 5.87 -8.24 2.15
N VAL A 49 6.63 -7.43 2.91
CA VAL A 49 7.78 -7.93 3.69
C VAL A 49 7.34 -8.86 4.82
N VAL A 50 6.36 -8.43 5.63
CA VAL A 50 5.91 -9.18 6.82
C VAL A 50 5.30 -10.53 6.40
N ASP A 51 4.48 -10.55 5.36
CA ASP A 51 3.89 -11.78 4.81
C ASP A 51 4.99 -12.70 4.26
N SER A 52 6.01 -12.16 3.58
CA SER A 52 7.14 -12.96 3.06
C SER A 52 8.02 -13.54 4.15
N LEU A 53 8.10 -12.90 5.33
CA LEU A 53 8.79 -13.42 6.50
C LEU A 53 7.96 -14.46 7.26
N GLY A 54 6.70 -14.68 6.88
CA GLY A 54 5.76 -15.57 7.58
C GLY A 54 5.33 -15.02 8.94
N LEU A 55 5.43 -13.72 9.15
CA LEU A 55 5.06 -13.05 10.39
C LEU A 55 3.63 -12.52 10.32
N CYS A 56 2.99 -12.38 11.48
CA CYS A 56 1.68 -11.74 11.57
C CYS A 56 1.80 -10.22 11.41
N ASN A 57 0.83 -9.57 10.75
CA ASN A 57 0.77 -8.10 10.61
C ASN A 57 0.32 -7.37 11.89
N TRP A 58 -0.34 -8.05 12.83
CA TRP A 58 -0.88 -7.41 14.04
C TRP A 58 0.14 -6.70 14.94
N PRO A 59 1.38 -7.18 15.10
CA PRO A 59 2.39 -6.46 15.88
C PRO A 59 2.71 -5.07 15.32
N LEU A 60 2.37 -4.73 14.07
CA LEU A 60 2.47 -3.36 13.55
C LEU A 60 1.58 -2.36 14.31
N MET A 61 0.62 -2.82 15.12
CA MET A 61 -0.18 -1.96 16.01
C MET A 61 0.57 -1.53 17.29
N GLY A 62 1.84 -1.89 17.43
CA GLY A 62 2.69 -1.43 18.54
C GLY A 62 4.18 -1.41 18.23
N LEU A 63 4.63 -2.18 17.22
CA LEU A 63 5.99 -2.18 16.71
C LEU A 63 6.09 -1.33 15.44
N LYS A 64 7.17 -0.57 15.32
CA LYS A 64 7.54 0.11 14.07
C LYS A 64 8.24 -0.88 13.14
N PHE A 65 8.20 -0.63 11.84
CA PHE A 65 8.89 -1.47 10.85
C PHE A 65 10.39 -1.68 11.17
N ASN A 66 11.06 -0.66 11.70
CA ASN A 66 12.46 -0.74 12.12
C ASN A 66 12.74 -1.79 13.20
N ASN A 67 11.72 -2.21 13.97
CA ASN A 67 11.88 -3.28 14.96
C ASN A 67 12.07 -4.65 14.31
N TYR A 68 11.65 -4.85 13.06
CA TYR A 68 11.81 -6.12 12.34
C TYR A 68 13.23 -6.30 11.78
N VAL A 69 13.94 -5.22 11.45
CA VAL A 69 15.30 -5.25 10.89
C VAL A 69 16.28 -6.10 11.72
N PRO A 70 16.45 -5.90 13.04
CA PRO A 70 17.36 -6.73 13.84
C PRO A 70 16.87 -8.18 13.94
N MET A 71 15.57 -8.45 13.90
CA MET A 71 15.02 -9.80 13.91
C MET A 71 15.42 -10.55 12.64
N VAL A 72 15.20 -9.93 11.48
CA VAL A 72 15.58 -10.47 10.17
C VAL A 72 17.09 -10.72 10.09
N ASN A 73 17.90 -9.72 10.44
CA ASN A 73 19.35 -9.85 10.37
C ASN A 73 19.91 -10.91 11.33
N SER A 74 19.35 -11.04 12.53
CA SER A 74 19.78 -12.07 13.48
C SER A 74 19.43 -13.48 13.02
N CYS A 75 18.26 -13.67 12.40
CA CYS A 75 17.84 -14.97 11.88
C CYS A 75 18.57 -15.38 10.60
N LEU A 76 18.81 -14.43 9.68
CA LEU A 76 19.36 -14.71 8.35
C LEU A 76 20.88 -14.52 8.26
N GLY A 77 21.51 -13.93 9.28
CA GLY A 77 22.94 -13.57 9.24
C GLY A 77 23.24 -12.46 8.23
N THR A 78 22.28 -11.57 7.97
CA THR A 78 22.37 -10.48 7.00
C THR A 78 22.65 -9.14 7.68
N ASN A 79 22.83 -8.08 6.89
CA ASN A 79 23.02 -6.71 7.37
C ASN A 79 22.10 -5.72 6.64
N TYR A 80 20.83 -6.11 6.44
CA TYR A 80 19.82 -5.25 5.82
C TYR A 80 19.55 -4.02 6.68
N LYS A 81 19.28 -2.91 6.01
CA LYS A 81 18.63 -1.72 6.55
C LYS A 81 17.13 -1.78 6.30
N ALA A 82 16.37 -0.90 6.95
CA ALA A 82 14.93 -0.79 6.74
C ALA A 82 14.58 -0.54 5.26
N ASP A 83 15.31 0.37 4.60
CA ASP A 83 15.09 0.70 3.19
C ASP A 83 15.35 -0.50 2.26
N ASP A 84 16.31 -1.37 2.61
CA ASP A 84 16.58 -2.59 1.84
C ASP A 84 15.37 -3.54 1.89
N LEU A 85 14.77 -3.71 3.08
CA LEU A 85 13.57 -4.52 3.26
C LEU A 85 12.36 -3.90 2.56
N LEU A 86 12.15 -2.59 2.69
CA LEU A 86 11.06 -1.91 1.99
C LEU A 86 11.22 -1.99 0.47
N SER A 87 12.44 -1.94 -0.06
CA SER A 87 12.71 -2.15 -1.48
C SER A 87 12.35 -3.57 -1.93
N ILE A 88 12.58 -4.59 -1.08
CA ILE A 88 12.12 -5.97 -1.32
C ILE A 88 10.58 -6.02 -1.35
N GLY A 89 9.91 -5.38 -0.38
CA GLY A 89 8.44 -5.29 -0.36
C GLY A 89 7.87 -4.61 -1.61
N GLU A 90 8.46 -3.49 -2.02
CA GLU A 90 8.07 -2.77 -3.24
C GLU A 90 8.30 -3.63 -4.49
N ARG A 91 9.38 -4.41 -4.55
CA ARG A 91 9.64 -5.37 -5.64
C ARG A 91 8.52 -6.41 -5.73
N ILE A 92 8.15 -7.01 -4.60
CA ILE A 92 7.07 -8.02 -4.53
C ILE A 92 5.75 -7.42 -5.02
N TRP A 93 5.40 -6.23 -4.51
CA TRP A 93 4.17 -5.55 -4.91
C TRP A 93 4.10 -5.25 -6.41
N ASN A 94 5.24 -4.91 -7.03
CA ASN A 94 5.33 -4.68 -8.47
C ASN A 94 5.27 -5.99 -9.28
N ILE A 95 5.87 -7.09 -8.81
CA ILE A 95 5.75 -8.40 -9.47
C ILE A 95 4.28 -8.83 -9.54
N GLU A 96 3.55 -8.71 -8.42
CA GLU A 96 2.12 -9.01 -8.35
C GLU A 96 1.30 -8.11 -9.30
N ARG A 97 1.62 -6.81 -9.35
CA ARG A 97 0.98 -5.87 -10.28
C ARG A 97 1.18 -6.29 -11.73
N ILE A 98 2.43 -6.63 -12.11
CA ILE A 98 2.77 -7.10 -13.46
C ILE A 98 2.04 -8.40 -13.78
N PHE A 99 1.96 -9.33 -12.83
CA PHE A 99 1.20 -10.57 -13.00
C PHE A 99 -0.28 -10.28 -13.30
N ASN A 100 -0.92 -9.42 -12.50
CA ASN A 100 -2.30 -9.03 -12.71
C ASN A 100 -2.51 -8.37 -14.09
N MET A 101 -1.60 -7.50 -14.50
CA MET A 101 -1.66 -6.85 -15.81
C MET A 101 -1.54 -7.86 -16.97
N LYS A 102 -0.63 -8.83 -16.85
CA LYS A 102 -0.53 -9.95 -17.82
C LYS A 102 -1.83 -10.77 -17.87
N ALA A 103 -2.62 -10.78 -16.80
CA ALA A 103 -3.93 -11.42 -16.73
C ALA A 103 -5.10 -10.50 -17.19
N GLY A 104 -4.83 -9.28 -17.67
CA GLY A 104 -5.84 -8.35 -18.19
C GLY A 104 -6.27 -7.25 -17.20
N PHE A 105 -5.63 -7.15 -16.03
CA PHE A 105 -5.83 -6.03 -15.11
C PHE A 105 -5.30 -4.72 -15.71
N ASN A 106 -5.97 -3.61 -15.42
CA ASN A 106 -5.58 -2.27 -15.86
C ASN A 106 -6.17 -1.23 -14.90
N MET A 107 -5.82 0.06 -15.08
CA MET A 107 -6.25 1.15 -14.20
C MET A 107 -7.77 1.28 -13.98
N SER A 108 -8.65 0.78 -14.87
CA SER A 108 -10.10 0.85 -14.65
C SER A 108 -10.56 -0.03 -13.49
N HIS A 109 -9.75 -1.02 -13.10
CA HIS A 109 -10.01 -1.90 -11.98
C HIS A 109 -9.58 -1.30 -10.64
N ASP A 110 -8.74 -0.27 -10.64
CA ASP A 110 -8.34 0.45 -9.44
C ASP A 110 -9.46 1.41 -8.99
N THR A 111 -10.59 0.86 -8.54
CA THR A 111 -11.81 1.60 -8.22
C THR A 111 -12.58 0.99 -7.05
N LEU A 112 -13.71 1.59 -6.69
CA LEU A 112 -14.64 1.11 -5.68
C LEU A 112 -16.05 0.93 -6.28
N PRO A 113 -16.96 0.18 -5.63
CA PRO A 113 -18.36 0.15 -6.00
C PRO A 113 -19.00 1.54 -6.05
N GLU A 114 -19.98 1.75 -6.96
CA GLU A 114 -20.57 3.07 -7.20
C GLU A 114 -21.16 3.74 -5.96
N ARG A 115 -21.68 2.95 -5.01
CA ARG A 115 -22.19 3.43 -3.72
C ARG A 115 -21.21 4.37 -3.03
N PHE A 116 -19.93 4.02 -3.00
CA PHE A 116 -18.89 4.82 -2.34
C PHE A 116 -18.69 6.20 -2.98
N PHE A 117 -19.15 6.42 -4.21
CA PHE A 117 -19.04 7.69 -4.92
C PHE A 117 -20.35 8.49 -4.96
N LYS A 118 -21.49 7.84 -4.73
CA LYS A 118 -22.83 8.42 -4.99
C LYS A 118 -23.72 8.51 -3.76
N GLU A 119 -23.50 7.66 -2.76
CA GLU A 119 -24.32 7.60 -1.55
C GLU A 119 -23.49 8.18 -0.39
N PRO A 120 -23.72 9.44 0.02
CA PRO A 120 -23.05 10.02 1.16
C PRO A 120 -23.34 9.24 2.44
N ILE A 121 -22.40 9.25 3.38
CA ILE A 121 -22.62 8.66 4.71
C ILE A 121 -23.81 9.39 5.37
N PRO A 122 -24.82 8.65 5.87
CA PRO A 122 -26.10 9.23 6.30
C PRO A 122 -26.01 9.98 7.63
N ASP A 123 -25.11 9.60 8.54
CA ASP A 123 -24.98 10.17 9.88
C ASP A 123 -23.58 9.95 10.48
N GLY A 124 -23.34 10.59 11.63
CA GLY A 124 -22.13 10.39 12.43
C GLY A 124 -20.94 11.27 12.02
N PRO A 125 -19.73 11.00 12.53
CA PRO A 125 -18.57 11.89 12.35
C PRO A 125 -18.12 12.10 10.90
N ALA A 126 -18.51 11.20 10.00
CA ALA A 126 -18.21 11.27 8.58
C ALA A 126 -19.45 11.58 7.72
N GLU A 127 -20.54 12.10 8.32
CA GLU A 127 -21.77 12.47 7.62
C GLU A 127 -21.47 13.33 6.38
N GLY A 128 -22.14 12.99 5.27
CA GLY A 128 -21.99 13.70 4.00
C GLY A 128 -20.74 13.32 3.19
N GLN A 129 -19.81 12.54 3.74
CA GLN A 129 -18.61 12.13 3.03
C GLN A 129 -18.91 11.09 1.94
N ILE A 130 -18.18 11.19 0.83
CA ILE A 130 -18.07 10.19 -0.23
C ILE A 130 -16.59 9.87 -0.46
N SER A 131 -16.29 8.75 -1.09
CA SER A 131 -14.91 8.38 -1.38
C SER A 131 -14.27 9.31 -2.41
N ARG A 132 -13.10 9.85 -2.03
CA ARG A 132 -12.25 10.71 -2.87
C ARG A 132 -11.09 9.94 -3.51
N VAL A 133 -11.19 8.60 -3.64
CA VAL A 133 -10.08 7.77 -4.14
C VAL A 133 -9.56 8.21 -5.51
N LYS A 134 -10.44 8.70 -6.39
CA LYS A 134 -10.07 9.19 -7.73
C LYS A 134 -9.10 10.38 -7.68
N GLU A 135 -9.16 11.18 -6.62
CA GLU A 135 -8.26 12.32 -6.42
C GLU A 135 -6.86 11.85 -5.97
N MET A 136 -6.79 10.72 -5.26
CA MET A 136 -5.55 10.18 -4.69
C MET A 136 -4.81 9.20 -5.62
N LEU A 137 -5.50 8.60 -6.59
CA LEU A 137 -4.91 7.62 -7.51
C LEU A 137 -3.71 8.15 -8.32
N PRO A 138 -3.75 9.37 -8.90
CA PRO A 138 -2.60 9.89 -9.64
C PRO A 138 -1.34 10.03 -8.78
N GLU A 139 -1.49 10.55 -7.56
CA GLU A 139 -0.39 10.65 -6.60
C GLU A 139 0.16 9.27 -6.24
N TYR A 140 -0.73 8.29 -5.99
CA TYR A 140 -0.34 6.92 -5.69
C TYR A 140 0.47 6.29 -6.83
N TYR A 141 0.06 6.47 -8.10
CA TYR A 141 0.82 5.97 -9.25
C TYR A 141 2.19 6.66 -9.37
N GLN A 142 2.24 7.97 -9.18
CA GLN A 142 3.50 8.71 -9.19
C GLN A 142 4.46 8.17 -8.11
N LEU A 143 3.98 7.98 -6.88
CA LEU A 143 4.78 7.45 -5.77
C LEU A 143 5.24 6.01 -6.01
N ARG A 144 4.44 5.22 -6.74
CA ARG A 144 4.79 3.87 -7.17
C ARG A 144 5.79 3.84 -8.34
N GLY A 145 6.02 4.97 -9.00
CA GLY A 145 6.78 5.02 -10.26
C GLY A 145 6.05 4.30 -11.39
N TRP A 146 4.73 4.46 -11.43
CA TRP A 146 3.85 3.90 -12.45
C TRP A 146 3.40 5.02 -13.40
N SER A 147 3.03 4.64 -14.62
CA SER A 147 2.37 5.52 -15.59
C SER A 147 0.95 5.86 -15.15
N ASP A 148 0.32 6.82 -15.82
CA ASP A 148 -1.11 7.15 -15.61
C ASP A 148 -2.05 5.98 -15.93
N GLN A 149 -1.56 4.97 -16.66
CA GLN A 149 -2.29 3.72 -16.95
C GLN A 149 -2.09 2.66 -15.86
N GLY A 150 -1.35 2.99 -14.79
CA GLY A 150 -1.08 2.11 -13.66
C GLY A 150 -0.04 1.02 -13.96
N GLU A 151 0.84 1.27 -14.93
CA GLU A 151 1.89 0.35 -15.37
C GLU A 151 3.24 0.77 -14.77
N PRO A 152 4.04 -0.14 -14.17
CA PRO A 152 5.37 0.20 -13.71
C PRO A 152 6.25 0.74 -14.84
N LEU A 153 6.86 1.91 -14.65
CA LEU A 153 7.72 2.55 -15.65
C LEU A 153 9.05 1.78 -15.80
N PRO A 154 9.73 1.83 -16.96
CA PRO A 154 10.98 1.13 -17.19
C PRO A 154 12.06 1.42 -16.14
N GLU A 155 12.22 2.68 -15.73
CA GLU A 155 13.15 3.08 -14.67
C GLU A 155 12.81 2.45 -13.31
N LYS A 156 11.52 2.24 -13.02
CA LYS A 156 11.06 1.57 -11.80
C LYS A 156 11.36 0.07 -11.87
N LEU A 157 11.13 -0.57 -13.01
CA LEU A 157 11.48 -1.97 -13.24
C LEU A 157 12.99 -2.20 -13.08
N GLN A 158 13.82 -1.34 -13.68
CA GLN A 158 15.26 -1.37 -13.52
C GLN A 158 15.70 -1.21 -12.06
N ALA A 159 15.19 -0.19 -11.37
CA ALA A 159 15.52 0.05 -9.96
C ALA A 159 15.14 -1.14 -9.05
N LEU A 160 14.10 -1.89 -9.41
CA LEU A 160 13.65 -3.07 -8.69
C LEU A 160 14.30 -4.37 -9.19
N GLY A 161 15.11 -4.35 -10.24
CA GLY A 161 15.71 -5.55 -10.84
C GLY A 161 14.67 -6.49 -11.46
N LEU A 162 13.64 -5.92 -12.11
CA LEU A 162 12.53 -6.59 -12.77
C LEU A 162 12.57 -6.42 -14.30
N GLU A 163 13.76 -6.17 -14.86
CA GLU A 163 13.99 -6.13 -16.31
C GLU A 163 13.97 -7.57 -16.85
N GLU A 164 12.97 -7.92 -17.67
CA GLU A 164 12.87 -9.18 -18.45
C GLU A 164 12.74 -8.87 -19.94
#